data_AF-A0A453IKJ1-F1
#
_entry.id   AF-A0A453IKJ1-F1
#
_cell.length_a   1.000
_cell.length_b   1.000
_cell.length_c   1.000
_cell.angle_alpha   90.00
_cell.angle_beta   90.00
_cell.angle_gamma   90.00
#
_symmetry.space_group_name_H-M   'P 1'
#
loop_
_entity.id
_entity.type
_entity.pdbx_description
1 polymer ?
#
loop_
_entity_poly.entity_id
_entity_poly.type
_entity_poly.pdbx_seq_one_letter_code
_entity_poly.pdbx_strand_id
1 'polypeptide(L)'
;ERKKGISFIPIDETRPLSEQGPFDIILHKKTSKEWQRFLEDYHEVHPEVTVLDPPNAIEHLNNRQSMLEEVADLNLSSFYEEVCTPRQLVIMKDPSSIPTAVAMAGLTLPLVAKPLVVDGTSKSHELSLAYDEASLPMLDPPLVLQEFVNHGGILFKVYIIGEAIQVVRRFSLPDVNTYDLLNNVGIYRLPRVSCAAASADHADLDPRIAELPPRPLLEKLGRELRGRLGLRLFNIDMIRELGANDRYYIIDINYFPGYGKMPGYEHIFTDFLQSLGQNKYQRCLSGG
;
A
#
# COMPACT_ATOMS: atom_id res chain seq x y z
N GLU A 1 -19.49 -6.53 23.24
CA GLU A 1 -19.71 -7.99 23.09
C GLU A 1 -18.39 -8.66 22.73
N ARG A 2 -18.08 -9.84 23.29
CA ARG A 2 -16.85 -10.58 22.96
C ARG A 2 -17.04 -11.35 21.65
N LYS A 3 -16.44 -10.90 20.53
CA LYS A 3 -16.33 -11.72 19.31
C LYS A 3 -15.13 -12.65 19.47
N LYS A 4 -15.33 -13.97 19.38
CA LYS A 4 -14.29 -15.01 19.54
C LYS A 4 -13.43 -14.87 20.82
N GLY A 5 -13.99 -14.34 21.90
CA GLY A 5 -13.27 -14.16 23.17
C GLY A 5 -12.40 -12.90 23.26
N ILE A 6 -12.40 -12.05 22.24
CA ILE A 6 -11.65 -10.77 22.23
C ILE A 6 -12.52 -9.66 22.82
N SER A 7 -11.92 -8.82 23.68
CA SER A 7 -12.53 -7.58 24.18
C SER A 7 -11.86 -6.38 23.53
N PHE A 8 -12.62 -5.62 22.75
CA PHE A 8 -12.14 -4.35 22.19
C PHE A 8 -12.44 -3.22 23.18
N ILE A 9 -11.40 -2.53 23.61
CA ILE A 9 -11.49 -1.40 24.55
C ILE A 9 -10.89 -0.18 23.82
N PRO A 10 -11.67 0.89 23.58
CA PRO A 10 -11.12 2.11 23.02
C PRO A 10 -10.16 2.75 24.02
N ILE A 11 -9.00 3.18 23.54
CA ILE A 11 -8.02 3.92 24.36
C ILE A 11 -8.52 5.36 24.50
N ASP A 12 -8.61 5.83 25.75
CA ASP A 12 -8.89 7.21 26.11
C ASP A 12 -7.58 8.01 26.10
N GLU A 13 -7.43 8.89 25.11
CA GLU A 13 -6.21 9.68 24.93
C GLU A 13 -6.04 10.79 25.97
N THR A 14 -7.07 11.07 26.77
CA THR A 14 -7.00 12.09 27.83
C THR A 14 -6.39 11.56 29.13
N ARG A 15 -6.14 10.25 29.20
CA ARG A 15 -5.61 9.56 30.38
C ARG A 15 -4.33 8.80 30.06
N PRO A 16 -3.44 8.58 31.04
CA PRO A 16 -2.25 7.77 30.85
C PRO A 16 -2.58 6.35 30.39
N LEU A 17 -1.82 5.81 29.44
CA LEU A 17 -2.04 4.46 28.90
C LEU A 17 -1.81 3.37 29.98
N SER A 18 -0.90 3.64 30.92
CA SER A 18 -0.61 2.79 32.09
C SER A 18 -1.82 2.52 32.99
N GLU A 19 -2.82 3.41 33.00
CA GLU A 19 -4.03 3.28 33.83
C GLU A 19 -5.19 2.56 33.12
N GLN A 20 -5.03 2.22 31.84
CA GLN A 20 -6.12 1.69 31.01
C GLN A 20 -5.97 0.20 30.70
N GLY A 21 -4.79 -0.35 30.97
CA GLY A 21 -4.50 -1.77 30.81
C GLY A 21 -5.07 -2.65 31.95
N PRO A 22 -4.72 -3.94 31.96
CA PRO A 22 -3.76 -4.58 31.06
C PRO A 22 -4.31 -4.75 29.64
N PHE A 23 -3.47 -4.51 28.63
CA PHE A 23 -3.75 -4.82 27.23
C PHE A 23 -2.97 -6.07 26.82
N ASP A 24 -3.49 -6.84 25.87
CA ASP A 24 -2.71 -7.88 25.18
C ASP A 24 -2.09 -7.34 23.89
N ILE A 25 -2.87 -6.52 23.18
CA ILE A 25 -2.55 -5.94 21.88
C ILE A 25 -3.02 -4.48 21.88
N ILE A 26 -2.16 -3.57 21.43
CA ILE A 26 -2.51 -2.19 21.13
C ILE A 26 -2.59 -2.06 19.61
N LEU A 27 -3.82 -1.96 19.10
CA LEU A 27 -4.09 -1.73 17.68
C LEU A 27 -4.19 -0.22 17.43
N HIS A 28 -3.38 0.32 16.53
CA HIS A 28 -3.36 1.77 16.28
C HIS A 28 -3.06 2.13 14.83
N LYS A 29 -3.42 3.36 14.44
CA LYS A 29 -3.12 3.95 13.13
C LYS A 29 -2.49 5.35 13.23
N LYS A 30 -2.23 5.82 14.45
CA LYS A 30 -1.75 7.18 14.68
C LYS A 30 -0.23 7.24 14.50
N THR A 31 0.25 8.32 13.89
CA THR A 31 1.66 8.51 13.54
C THR A 31 2.27 9.77 14.16
N SER A 32 1.58 10.43 15.09
CA SER A 32 2.15 11.61 15.76
C SER A 32 3.30 11.22 16.69
N LYS A 33 4.33 12.07 16.75
CA LYS A 33 5.50 11.84 17.62
C LYS A 33 5.14 11.69 19.10
N GLU A 34 4.10 12.39 19.56
CA GLU A 34 3.60 12.25 20.93
C GLU A 34 3.03 10.86 21.17
N TRP A 35 2.24 10.35 20.23
CA TRP A 35 1.67 9.01 20.32
C TRP A 35 2.74 7.92 20.28
N GLN A 36 3.75 8.08 19.43
CA GLN A 36 4.91 7.18 19.36
C GLN A 36 5.61 7.07 20.71
N ARG A 37 5.91 8.22 21.34
CA ARG A 37 6.52 8.25 22.68
C ARG A 37 5.66 7.55 23.73
N PHE A 38 4.34 7.77 23.72
CA PHE A 38 3.44 7.08 24.65
C PHE A 38 3.44 5.56 24.46
N LEU A 39 3.56 5.08 23.23
CA LEU A 39 3.67 3.65 22.95
C LEU A 39 5.03 3.08 23.38
N GLU A 40 6.12 3.83 23.15
CA GLU A 40 7.47 3.47 23.58
C GLU A 40 7.55 3.36 25.10
N ASP A 41 7.15 4.41 25.83
CA ASP A 41 7.13 4.44 27.30
C ASP A 41 6.30 3.27 27.88
N TYR A 42 5.14 2.97 27.27
CA TYR A 42 4.30 1.87 27.71
C TYR A 42 4.94 0.51 27.42
N HIS A 43 5.59 0.35 26.25
CA HIS A 43 6.25 -0.89 25.87
C HIS A 43 7.50 -1.18 26.71
N GLU A 44 8.22 -0.16 27.20
CA GLU A 44 9.33 -0.33 28.14
C GLU A 44 8.88 -1.00 29.45
N VAL A 45 7.69 -0.63 29.94
CA VAL A 45 7.11 -1.20 31.16
C VAL A 45 6.37 -2.52 30.88
N HIS A 46 5.80 -2.67 29.69
CA HIS A 46 4.98 -3.80 29.27
C HIS A 46 5.48 -4.44 27.96
N PRO A 47 6.67 -5.06 27.95
CA PRO A 47 7.25 -5.68 26.75
C PRO A 47 6.42 -6.87 26.23
N GLU A 48 5.55 -7.42 27.06
CA GLU A 48 4.61 -8.49 26.71
C GLU A 48 3.44 -8.03 25.84
N VAL A 49 3.22 -6.72 25.70
CA VAL A 49 2.11 -6.14 24.93
C VAL A 49 2.53 -5.96 23.48
N THR A 50 1.72 -6.50 22.56
CA THR A 50 1.98 -6.36 21.13
C THR A 50 1.47 -5.02 20.62
N VAL A 51 2.37 -4.13 20.19
CA VAL A 51 2.01 -2.90 19.47
C VAL A 51 1.86 -3.22 17.98
N LEU A 52 0.66 -3.05 17.44
CA LEU A 52 0.28 -3.50 16.10
C LEU A 52 -0.10 -2.30 15.21
N ASP A 53 0.69 -1.93 14.20
CA ASP A 53 2.10 -2.32 13.95
C ASP A 53 3.10 -1.39 14.68
N PRO A 54 4.39 -1.74 14.82
CA PRO A 54 5.40 -0.88 15.45
C PRO A 54 5.49 0.51 14.78
N PRO A 55 5.57 1.62 15.53
CA PRO A 55 5.50 2.95 14.91
C PRO A 55 6.64 3.27 13.95
N ASN A 56 7.85 2.78 14.21
CA ASN A 56 9.00 2.91 13.32
C ASN A 56 8.76 2.24 11.96
N ALA A 57 8.12 1.06 11.93
CA ALA A 57 7.76 0.35 10.70
C ALA A 57 6.77 1.16 9.84
N ILE A 58 5.86 1.89 10.48
CA ILE A 58 4.86 2.72 9.80
C ILE A 58 5.51 3.94 9.13
N GLU A 59 6.52 4.55 9.75
CA GLU A 59 7.18 5.75 9.21
C GLU A 59 7.76 5.55 7.81
N HIS A 60 8.24 4.34 7.50
CA HIS A 60 8.78 3.99 6.18
C HIS A 60 7.76 4.14 5.04
N LEU A 61 6.45 4.09 5.33
CA LEU A 61 5.38 4.26 4.35
C LEU A 61 4.88 5.70 4.19
N ASN A 62 5.39 6.66 4.96
CA ASN A 62 5.00 8.07 4.85
C ASN A 62 5.63 8.77 3.62
N ASN A 63 6.56 8.10 2.93
CA ASN A 63 7.22 8.59 1.74
C ASN A 63 7.12 7.56 0.60
N ARG A 64 6.59 7.99 -0.56
CA ARG A 64 6.41 7.11 -1.72
C ARG A 64 7.69 6.56 -2.32
N GLN A 65 8.80 7.26 -2.15
CA GLN A 65 10.11 6.79 -2.57
C GLN A 65 10.52 5.57 -1.75
N SER A 66 10.64 5.72 -0.44
CA SER A 66 11.05 4.62 0.47
C SER A 66 10.07 3.44 0.43
N MET A 67 8.78 3.72 0.24
CA MET A 67 7.74 2.70 0.12
C MET A 67 7.99 1.69 -1.01
N LEU A 68 8.46 2.16 -2.17
CA LEU A 68 8.64 1.31 -3.35
C LEU A 68 10.10 0.88 -3.56
N GLU A 69 11.05 1.52 -2.89
CA GLU A 69 12.44 1.05 -2.82
C GLU A 69 12.52 -0.37 -2.24
N GLU A 70 11.78 -0.66 -1.15
CA GLU A 70 11.72 -2.00 -0.55
C GLU A 70 11.17 -3.08 -1.50
N VAL A 71 10.38 -2.68 -2.49
CA VAL A 71 9.86 -3.56 -3.54
C VAL A 71 10.87 -3.73 -4.67
N ALA A 72 11.58 -2.68 -5.06
CA ALA A 72 12.57 -2.72 -6.14
C ALA A 72 13.71 -3.71 -5.83
N ASP A 73 14.05 -3.87 -4.54
CA ASP A 73 15.06 -4.80 -4.06
C ASP A 73 14.55 -6.23 -3.86
N LEU A 74 13.28 -6.51 -4.18
CA LEU A 74 12.72 -7.86 -4.13
C LEU A 74 13.14 -8.65 -5.37
N ASN A 75 14.04 -9.62 -5.18
CA ASN A 75 14.27 -10.64 -6.19
C ASN A 75 13.20 -11.74 -6.11
N LEU A 76 11.98 -11.39 -6.54
CA LEU A 76 10.85 -12.33 -6.57
C LEU A 76 10.77 -13.12 -7.87
N SER A 77 11.67 -12.87 -8.84
CA SER A 77 11.70 -13.58 -10.11
C SER A 77 11.61 -15.10 -9.89
N SER A 78 10.49 -15.66 -10.33
CA SER A 78 10.31 -17.10 -10.46
C SER A 78 10.44 -17.46 -11.94
N PHE A 79 10.48 -18.74 -12.29
CA PHE A 79 10.67 -19.19 -13.67
C PHE A 79 9.62 -18.66 -14.68
N TYR A 80 8.49 -18.10 -14.23
CA TYR A 80 7.39 -17.66 -15.10
C TYR A 80 6.71 -16.34 -14.73
N GLU A 81 6.94 -15.78 -13.52
CA GLU A 81 6.25 -14.57 -13.05
C GLU A 81 7.24 -13.57 -12.44
N GLU A 82 7.14 -12.32 -12.87
CA GLU A 82 7.98 -11.22 -12.43
C GLU A 82 7.12 -10.16 -11.73
N VAL A 83 7.56 -9.73 -10.54
CA VAL A 83 6.97 -8.63 -9.79
C VAL A 83 7.98 -7.49 -9.76
N CYS A 84 7.58 -6.34 -10.26
CA CYS A 84 8.42 -5.15 -10.36
C CYS A 84 7.70 -3.91 -9.83
N THR A 85 8.41 -2.79 -9.81
CA THR A 85 7.83 -1.44 -9.73
C THR A 85 8.01 -0.75 -11.09
N PRO A 86 7.04 0.06 -11.55
CA PRO A 86 7.26 0.85 -12.75
C PRO A 86 8.39 1.85 -12.50
N ARG A 87 9.14 2.21 -13.55
CA ARG A 87 10.23 3.17 -13.39
C ARG A 87 9.67 4.50 -12.90
N GLN A 88 10.42 5.13 -12.00
CA GLN A 88 9.95 6.33 -11.34
C GLN A 88 11.09 7.28 -11.01
N LEU A 89 10.74 8.55 -10.83
CA LEU A 89 11.65 9.65 -10.53
C LEU A 89 11.01 10.55 -9.47
N VAL A 90 11.81 10.93 -8.47
CA VAL A 90 11.40 11.87 -7.43
C VAL A 90 11.81 13.28 -7.81
N ILE A 91 10.87 14.21 -7.76
CA ILE A 91 11.10 15.65 -7.96
C ILE A 91 10.79 16.37 -6.65
N MET A 92 11.78 17.05 -6.09
CA MET A 92 11.65 17.65 -4.75
C MET A 92 11.18 19.09 -4.76
N LYS A 93 11.59 19.91 -5.73
CA LYS A 93 11.40 21.37 -5.65
C LYS A 93 11.06 22.03 -6.98
N ASP A 94 11.99 22.09 -7.93
CA ASP A 94 11.87 22.96 -9.10
C ASP A 94 11.02 22.33 -10.23
N PRO A 95 9.79 22.82 -10.51
CA PRO A 95 8.96 22.29 -11.57
C PRO A 95 9.59 22.50 -12.96
N SER A 96 10.37 23.56 -13.16
CA SER A 96 10.99 23.87 -14.44
C SER A 96 12.08 22.86 -14.83
N SER A 97 12.64 22.15 -13.84
CA SER A 97 13.63 21.10 -14.04
C SER A 97 13.03 19.75 -14.48
N ILE A 98 11.71 19.57 -14.34
CA ILE A 98 11.04 18.28 -14.54
C ILE A 98 11.29 17.70 -15.95
N PRO A 99 11.12 18.44 -17.06
CA PRO A 99 11.33 17.87 -18.40
C PRO A 99 12.74 17.32 -18.58
N THR A 100 13.76 18.09 -18.19
CA THR A 100 15.17 17.67 -18.28
C THR A 100 15.44 16.45 -17.40
N ALA A 101 14.90 16.43 -16.18
CA ALA A 101 15.07 15.31 -15.26
C ALA A 101 14.41 14.02 -15.80
N VAL A 102 13.20 14.13 -16.38
CA VAL A 102 12.49 13.03 -17.04
C VAL A 102 13.29 12.50 -18.23
N ALA A 103 13.80 13.38 -19.10
CA ALA A 103 14.61 13.00 -20.25
C ALA A 103 15.93 12.32 -19.85
N MET A 104 16.62 12.83 -18.83
CA MET A 104 17.85 12.22 -18.31
C MET A 104 17.59 10.87 -17.64
N ALA A 105 16.48 10.73 -16.92
CA ALA A 105 16.05 9.46 -16.35
C ALA A 105 15.54 8.49 -17.42
N GLY A 106 15.23 8.98 -18.62
CA GLY A 106 14.73 8.22 -19.75
C GLY A 106 13.33 7.62 -19.51
N LEU A 107 12.47 8.30 -18.74
CA LEU A 107 11.10 7.82 -18.51
C LEU A 107 10.22 8.05 -19.74
N THR A 108 9.28 7.14 -19.98
CA THR A 108 8.34 7.25 -21.12
C THR A 108 6.99 7.80 -20.70
N LEU A 109 6.43 8.71 -21.51
CA LEU A 109 5.06 9.21 -21.33
C LEU A 109 4.00 8.15 -21.71
N PRO A 110 2.82 8.16 -21.06
CA PRO A 110 2.42 9.15 -20.08
C PRO A 110 2.94 8.82 -18.67
N LEU A 111 3.08 9.84 -17.82
CA LEU A 111 3.59 9.72 -16.46
C LEU A 111 2.48 9.98 -15.44
N VAL A 112 2.32 9.06 -14.49
CA VAL A 112 1.49 9.25 -13.31
C VAL A 112 2.27 10.09 -12.30
N ALA A 113 1.79 11.30 -12.01
CA ALA A 113 2.34 12.14 -10.96
C ALA A 113 1.56 11.95 -9.65
N LYS A 114 2.30 11.65 -8.58
CA LYS A 114 1.80 11.39 -7.22
C LYS A 114 2.50 12.31 -6.22
N PRO A 115 1.80 12.94 -5.26
CA PRO A 115 2.45 13.62 -4.14
C PRO A 115 3.44 12.69 -3.44
N LEU A 116 4.62 13.21 -3.10
CA LEU A 116 5.68 12.41 -2.47
C LEU A 116 5.32 12.00 -1.03
N VAL A 117 4.70 12.93 -0.31
CA VAL A 117 4.36 12.78 1.11
C VAL A 117 2.99 12.12 1.24
N VAL A 118 2.93 11.04 2.03
CA VAL A 118 1.70 10.32 2.38
C VAL A 118 1.36 10.65 3.82
N ASP A 119 0.59 11.72 4.03
CA ASP A 119 0.20 12.23 5.35
C ASP A 119 -1.29 11.97 5.69
N GLY A 120 -2.01 11.29 4.81
CA GLY A 120 -3.44 11.00 4.96
C GLY A 120 -4.37 12.20 4.74
N THR A 121 -3.84 13.37 4.35
CA THR A 121 -4.64 14.54 3.97
C THR A 121 -5.32 14.36 2.61
N SER A 122 -6.26 15.25 2.27
CA SER A 122 -6.91 15.16 0.97
C SER A 122 -5.98 15.39 -0.22
N LYS A 123 -4.94 16.20 -0.01
CA LYS A 123 -3.94 16.57 -1.03
C LYS A 123 -2.96 15.44 -1.34
N SER A 124 -2.60 14.59 -0.38
CA SER A 124 -1.67 13.46 -0.59
C SER A 124 -2.23 12.32 -1.46
N HIS A 125 -3.50 12.43 -1.89
CA HIS A 125 -4.17 11.47 -2.77
C HIS A 125 -4.57 12.04 -4.13
N GLU A 126 -4.19 13.28 -4.45
CA GLU A 126 -4.42 13.83 -5.79
C GLU A 126 -3.46 13.18 -6.78
N LEU A 127 -4.01 12.51 -7.81
CA LEU A 127 -3.22 11.88 -8.86
C LEU A 127 -3.43 12.66 -10.15
N SER A 128 -2.40 12.74 -10.99
CA SER A 128 -2.54 13.28 -12.33
C SER A 128 -1.76 12.47 -13.34
N LEU A 129 -2.22 12.47 -14.59
CA LEU A 129 -1.56 11.82 -15.72
C LEU A 129 -1.05 12.91 -16.67
N ALA A 130 0.25 12.95 -16.89
CA ALA A 130 0.90 13.88 -17.81
C ALA A 130 1.15 13.16 -19.15
N TYR A 131 0.65 13.74 -20.25
CA TYR A 131 0.72 13.14 -21.58
C TYR A 131 1.86 13.69 -22.45
N ASP A 132 2.35 14.90 -22.16
CA ASP A 132 3.38 15.56 -22.95
C ASP A 132 4.43 16.25 -22.07
N GLU A 133 5.63 16.41 -22.61
CA GLU A 133 6.76 17.02 -21.91
C GLU A 133 6.55 18.52 -21.61
N ALA A 134 5.84 19.24 -22.47
CA ALA A 134 5.64 20.69 -22.32
C ALA A 134 4.74 21.03 -21.13
N SER A 135 3.88 20.11 -20.71
CA SER A 135 3.01 20.25 -19.55
C SER A 135 3.67 19.87 -18.22
N LEU A 136 4.78 19.13 -18.24
CA LEU A 136 5.47 18.68 -17.01
C LEU A 136 5.80 19.81 -16.02
N PRO A 137 6.22 21.03 -16.43
CA PRO A 137 6.47 22.13 -15.50
C PRO A 137 5.23 22.66 -14.76
N MET A 138 4.02 22.24 -15.14
CA MET A 138 2.77 22.62 -14.47
C MET A 138 2.45 21.73 -13.26
N LEU A 139 3.24 20.68 -13.02
CA LEU A 139 3.14 19.84 -11.83
C LEU A 139 3.67 20.55 -10.58
N ASP A 140 3.22 20.11 -9.40
CA ASP A 140 3.53 20.73 -8.10
C ASP A 140 4.35 19.78 -7.21
N PRO A 141 5.69 19.90 -7.17
CA PRO A 141 6.55 19.14 -6.27
C PRO A 141 6.32 19.50 -4.78
N PRO A 142 6.65 18.60 -3.82
CA PRO A 142 7.37 17.35 -4.02
C PRO A 142 6.47 16.20 -4.52
N LEU A 143 6.93 15.50 -5.55
CA LEU A 143 6.16 14.45 -6.22
C LEU A 143 7.03 13.29 -6.71
N VAL A 144 6.38 12.17 -7.01
CA VAL A 144 6.92 11.03 -7.74
C VAL A 144 6.26 11.00 -9.12
N LEU A 145 7.07 10.96 -10.17
CA LEU A 145 6.66 10.62 -11.52
C LEU A 145 6.90 9.14 -11.74
N GLN A 146 5.87 8.41 -12.13
CA GLN A 146 5.94 6.97 -12.38
C GLN A 146 5.42 6.67 -13.79
N GLU A 147 6.10 5.80 -14.53
CA GLU A 147 5.63 5.36 -15.85
C GLU A 147 4.24 4.72 -15.74
N PHE A 148 3.35 5.12 -16.67
CA PHE A 148 2.05 4.49 -16.81
C PHE A 148 2.20 3.16 -17.55
N VAL A 149 1.67 2.09 -16.97
CA VAL A 149 1.66 0.76 -17.57
C VAL A 149 0.22 0.42 -17.94
N ASN A 150 -0.04 0.07 -19.20
CA ASN A 150 -1.36 -0.43 -19.62
C ASN A 150 -1.65 -1.76 -18.91
N HIS A 151 -2.84 -1.89 -18.34
CA HIS A 151 -3.21 -2.99 -17.44
C HIS A 151 -4.69 -3.39 -17.55
N GLY A 152 -5.33 -3.07 -18.69
CA GLY A 152 -6.72 -3.43 -18.96
C GLY A 152 -7.73 -2.76 -18.05
N GLY A 153 -7.34 -1.67 -17.38
CA GLY A 153 -8.19 -0.94 -16.44
C GLY A 153 -8.55 -1.69 -15.16
N ILE A 154 -7.77 -2.72 -14.78
CA ILE A 154 -8.02 -3.51 -13.56
C ILE A 154 -6.87 -3.41 -12.56
N LEU A 155 -7.23 -3.08 -11.32
CA LEU A 155 -6.35 -3.09 -10.16
C LEU A 155 -6.67 -4.27 -9.25
N PHE A 156 -5.64 -5.01 -8.86
CA PHE A 156 -5.69 -6.03 -7.81
C PHE A 156 -5.29 -5.39 -6.47
N LYS A 157 -6.27 -5.21 -5.59
CA LYS A 157 -6.01 -4.77 -4.23
C LYS A 157 -5.74 -6.00 -3.36
N VAL A 158 -4.48 -6.22 -3.02
CA VAL A 158 -4.01 -7.38 -2.25
C VAL A 158 -3.90 -6.98 -0.78
N TYR A 159 -4.87 -7.38 0.02
CA TYR A 159 -4.88 -7.17 1.47
C TYR A 159 -4.03 -8.23 2.17
N ILE A 160 -3.16 -7.79 3.07
CA ILE A 160 -2.29 -8.63 3.89
C ILE A 160 -2.60 -8.35 5.37
N ILE A 161 -3.11 -9.38 6.06
CA ILE A 161 -3.44 -9.34 7.49
C ILE A 161 -2.74 -10.51 8.17
N GLY A 162 -1.58 -10.26 8.78
CA GLY A 162 -0.74 -11.33 9.26
C GLY A 162 -0.34 -12.24 8.08
N GLU A 163 -0.59 -13.55 8.19
CA GLU A 163 -0.36 -14.52 7.09
C GLU A 163 -1.51 -14.56 6.08
N ALA A 164 -2.66 -13.98 6.39
CA ALA A 164 -3.83 -14.04 5.53
C ALA A 164 -3.69 -13.05 4.35
N ILE A 165 -4.05 -13.53 3.16
CA ILE A 165 -4.05 -12.76 1.92
C ILE A 165 -5.45 -12.81 1.33
N GLN A 166 -5.98 -11.64 0.99
CA GLN A 166 -7.25 -11.52 0.29
C GLN A 166 -7.11 -10.52 -0.86
N VAL A 167 -7.53 -10.92 -2.06
CA VAL A 167 -7.48 -10.05 -3.25
C VAL A 167 -8.89 -9.58 -3.58
N VAL A 168 -9.00 -8.32 -3.98
CA VAL A 168 -10.23 -7.69 -4.48
C VAL A 168 -9.90 -6.98 -5.80
N ARG A 169 -10.72 -7.17 -6.83
CA ARG A 169 -10.58 -6.44 -8.09
C ARG A 169 -11.27 -5.09 -8.01
N ARG A 170 -10.63 -4.07 -8.56
CA ARG A 170 -11.13 -2.69 -8.61
C ARG A 170 -10.95 -2.18 -10.03
N PHE A 171 -11.89 -1.38 -10.52
CA PHE A 171 -11.64 -0.61 -11.73
C PHE A 171 -10.47 0.36 -11.49
N SER A 172 -9.68 0.58 -12.53
CA SER A 172 -8.50 1.44 -12.54
C SER A 172 -8.58 2.40 -13.71
N LEU A 173 -7.47 3.10 -13.98
CA LEU A 173 -7.33 3.97 -15.14
C LEU A 173 -7.41 3.14 -16.43
N PRO A 174 -8.18 3.59 -17.44
CA PRO A 174 -8.22 2.91 -18.72
C PRO A 174 -6.85 2.94 -19.40
N ASP A 175 -6.61 1.99 -20.29
CA ASP A 175 -5.39 1.94 -21.09
C ASP A 175 -5.26 3.17 -21.98
N VAL A 176 -4.02 3.59 -22.21
CA VAL A 176 -3.66 4.68 -23.10
C VAL A 176 -3.14 4.09 -24.40
N ASN A 177 -3.76 4.45 -25.52
CA ASN A 177 -3.32 4.03 -26.85
C ASN A 177 -2.55 5.16 -27.58
N THR A 178 -2.03 4.87 -28.77
CA THR A 178 -1.29 5.85 -29.58
C THR A 178 -2.14 7.04 -29.99
N TYR A 179 -3.44 6.87 -30.20
CA TYR A 179 -4.35 7.97 -30.48
C TYR A 179 -4.52 8.88 -29.25
N ASP A 180 -4.63 8.32 -28.05
CA ASP A 180 -4.69 9.08 -26.81
C ASP A 180 -3.40 9.89 -26.57
N LEU A 181 -2.24 9.29 -26.85
CA LEU A 181 -0.95 9.99 -26.78
C LEU A 181 -0.84 11.16 -27.77
N LEU A 182 -1.43 11.04 -28.96
CA LEU A 182 -1.37 12.06 -30.00
C LEU A 182 -2.40 13.18 -29.80
N ASN A 183 -3.52 12.89 -29.14
CA ASN A 183 -4.65 13.82 -29.03
C ASN A 183 -4.84 14.40 -27.62
N ASN A 184 -4.30 13.78 -26.57
CA ASN A 184 -4.32 14.34 -25.23
C ASN A 184 -3.06 15.19 -25.02
N VAL A 185 -3.28 16.46 -24.69
CA VAL A 185 -2.22 17.41 -24.34
C VAL A 185 -2.53 17.95 -22.96
N GLY A 186 -1.51 18.00 -22.11
CA GLY A 186 -1.55 18.57 -20.78
C GLY A 186 -1.51 17.54 -19.65
N ILE A 187 -1.86 18.05 -18.48
CA ILE A 187 -2.02 17.29 -17.24
C ILE A 187 -3.50 17.01 -17.01
N TYR A 188 -3.86 15.73 -16.98
CA TYR A 188 -5.18 15.29 -16.58
C TYR A 188 -5.22 14.97 -15.09
N ARG A 189 -5.92 15.79 -14.30
CA ARG A 189 -6.13 15.51 -12.88
C ARG A 189 -7.20 14.46 -12.70
N LEU A 190 -6.85 13.37 -12.03
CA LEU A 190 -7.73 12.25 -11.83
C LEU A 190 -8.65 12.50 -10.63
N PRO A 191 -9.99 12.42 -10.81
CA PRO A 191 -10.90 12.42 -9.65
C PRO A 191 -10.59 11.18 -8.81
N ARG A 192 -10.34 11.31 -7.50
CA ARG A 192 -9.94 10.23 -6.55
C ARG A 192 -10.34 8.81 -6.98
N VAL A 193 -9.56 8.17 -7.85
CA VAL A 193 -9.93 6.89 -8.46
C VAL A 193 -9.79 5.76 -7.44
N SER A 194 -8.92 5.95 -6.43
CA SER A 194 -8.57 4.93 -5.43
C SER A 194 -9.53 4.81 -4.23
N CYS A 195 -10.35 5.83 -3.93
CA CYS A 195 -11.40 5.71 -2.90
C CYS A 195 -12.74 5.19 -3.45
N ALA A 196 -13.02 5.44 -4.73
CA ALA A 196 -14.37 5.30 -5.31
C ALA A 196 -14.48 4.34 -6.51
N ALA A 197 -13.39 3.79 -7.06
CA ALA A 197 -13.54 2.76 -8.09
C ALA A 197 -14.46 1.64 -7.56
N ALA A 198 -15.50 1.31 -8.32
CA ALA A 198 -16.43 0.26 -7.96
C ALA A 198 -15.65 -1.07 -7.85
N SER A 199 -16.15 -1.99 -7.01
CA SER A 199 -15.64 -3.36 -7.08
C SER A 199 -15.85 -3.89 -8.49
N ALA A 200 -14.83 -4.55 -9.02
CA ALA A 200 -14.87 -5.20 -10.32
C ALA A 200 -15.05 -6.73 -10.19
N ASP A 201 -15.25 -7.24 -8.97
CA ASP A 201 -15.34 -8.68 -8.72
C ASP A 201 -16.56 -9.36 -9.37
N HIS A 202 -17.63 -8.59 -9.63
CA HIS A 202 -18.84 -9.05 -10.27
C HIS A 202 -19.01 -8.50 -11.69
N ALA A 203 -18.00 -7.82 -12.22
CA ALA A 203 -18.02 -7.33 -13.59
C ALA A 203 -17.71 -8.48 -14.56
N ASP A 204 -18.35 -8.46 -15.72
CA ASP A 204 -18.01 -9.35 -16.83
C ASP A 204 -16.75 -8.81 -17.50
N LEU A 205 -15.60 -9.43 -17.20
CA LEU A 205 -14.28 -8.98 -17.62
C LEU A 205 -13.58 -10.09 -18.39
N ASP A 206 -12.73 -9.70 -19.35
CA ASP A 206 -11.86 -10.64 -20.06
C ASP A 206 -11.00 -11.43 -19.06
N PRO A 207 -11.06 -12.77 -19.03
CA PRO A 207 -10.25 -13.59 -18.13
C PRO A 207 -8.76 -13.30 -18.24
N ARG A 208 -8.27 -12.92 -19.43
CA ARG A 208 -6.85 -12.59 -19.66
C ARG A 208 -6.39 -11.35 -18.89
N ILE A 209 -7.33 -10.48 -18.51
CA ILE A 209 -7.06 -9.23 -17.78
C ILE A 209 -7.40 -9.41 -16.30
N ALA A 210 -8.50 -10.11 -16.00
CA ALA A 210 -9.11 -10.15 -14.67
C ALA A 210 -8.77 -11.41 -13.85
N GLU A 211 -7.96 -12.32 -14.38
CA GLU A 211 -7.42 -13.44 -13.61
C GLU A 211 -6.64 -12.91 -12.40
N LEU A 212 -6.86 -13.52 -11.23
CA LEU A 212 -6.16 -13.11 -10.02
C LEU A 212 -4.68 -13.47 -10.10
N PRO A 213 -3.78 -12.67 -9.51
CA PRO A 213 -2.39 -13.05 -9.37
C PRO A 213 -2.27 -14.41 -8.66
N PRO A 214 -1.36 -15.30 -9.11
CA PRO A 214 -1.22 -16.63 -8.54
C PRO A 214 -0.98 -16.60 -7.04
N ARG A 215 -1.71 -17.45 -6.31
CA ARG A 215 -1.64 -17.50 -4.85
C ARG A 215 -0.21 -17.75 -4.32
N PRO A 216 0.60 -18.68 -4.89
CA PRO A 216 1.98 -18.87 -4.43
C PRO A 216 2.85 -17.62 -4.58
N LEU A 217 2.65 -16.83 -5.64
CA LEU A 217 3.33 -15.55 -5.83
C LEU A 217 2.97 -14.58 -4.72
N LEU A 218 1.67 -14.42 -4.44
CA LEU A 218 1.17 -13.53 -3.39
C LEU A 218 1.66 -13.95 -2.00
N GLU A 219 1.68 -15.25 -1.69
CA GLU A 219 2.17 -15.78 -0.43
C GLU A 219 3.66 -15.49 -0.22
N LYS A 220 4.48 -15.66 -1.27
CA LYS A 220 5.90 -15.29 -1.25
C LYS A 220 6.08 -13.78 -1.09
N LEU A 221 5.40 -12.99 -1.92
CA LEU A 221 5.42 -11.53 -1.87
C LEU A 221 5.03 -10.98 -0.50
N GLY A 222 3.90 -11.47 0.05
CA GLY A 222 3.40 -11.06 1.35
C GLY A 222 4.37 -11.42 2.48
N ARG A 223 5.04 -12.58 2.41
CA ARG A 223 6.09 -12.95 3.37
C ARG A 223 7.30 -12.00 3.32
N GLU A 224 7.84 -11.76 2.13
CA GLU A 224 9.01 -10.90 1.94
C GLU A 224 8.72 -9.45 2.38
N LEU A 225 7.59 -8.89 1.96
CA LEU A 225 7.22 -7.52 2.33
C LEU A 225 6.96 -7.36 3.81
N ARG A 226 6.35 -8.33 4.49
CA ARG A 226 6.21 -8.29 5.95
C ARG A 226 7.56 -8.30 6.66
N GLY A 227 8.50 -9.11 6.16
CA GLY A 227 9.86 -9.19 6.72
C GLY A 227 10.63 -7.88 6.57
N ARG A 228 10.53 -7.23 5.40
CA ARG A 228 11.22 -5.97 5.10
C ARG A 228 10.58 -4.75 5.75
N LEU A 229 9.26 -4.61 5.59
CA LEU A 229 8.54 -3.46 6.12
C LEU A 229 8.33 -3.54 7.63
N GLY A 230 8.41 -4.74 8.23
CA GLY A 230 8.06 -4.95 9.63
C GLY A 230 6.57 -4.78 9.94
N LEU A 231 5.73 -4.69 8.91
CA LEU A 231 4.28 -4.49 9.01
C LEU A 231 3.53 -5.81 8.92
N ARG A 232 2.33 -5.85 9.50
CA ARG A 232 1.41 -6.99 9.47
C ARG A 232 0.05 -6.62 8.91
N LEU A 233 -0.30 -5.33 8.90
CA LEU A 233 -1.56 -4.79 8.40
C LEU A 233 -1.32 -3.79 7.27
N PHE A 234 -1.36 -4.26 6.02
CA PHE A 234 -1.25 -3.38 4.87
C PHE A 234 -1.97 -3.98 3.66
N ASN A 235 -2.17 -3.16 2.63
CA ASN A 235 -2.46 -3.70 1.31
C ASN A 235 -1.44 -3.20 0.28
N ILE A 236 -1.35 -3.95 -0.80
CA ILE A 236 -0.61 -3.59 -2.00
C ILE A 236 -1.64 -3.29 -3.10
N ASP A 237 -1.41 -2.24 -3.87
CA ASP A 237 -2.12 -2.01 -5.12
C ASP A 237 -1.22 -2.54 -6.25
N MET A 238 -1.69 -3.60 -6.91
CA MET A 238 -0.98 -4.34 -7.94
C MET A 238 -1.74 -4.28 -9.27
N ILE A 239 -1.03 -4.07 -10.37
CA ILE A 239 -1.56 -4.16 -11.73
C ILE A 239 -0.84 -5.27 -12.51
N ARG A 240 -1.51 -5.87 -13.50
CA ARG A 240 -0.89 -6.82 -14.44
C ARG A 240 -0.70 -6.09 -15.76
N GLU A 241 0.51 -6.13 -16.33
CA GLU A 241 0.77 -5.53 -17.63
C GLU A 241 -0.08 -6.21 -18.71
N LEU A 242 -0.71 -5.41 -19.57
CA LEU A 242 -1.48 -5.94 -20.69
C LEU A 242 -0.54 -6.54 -21.74
N GLY A 243 -0.59 -7.85 -21.94
CA GLY A 243 0.25 -8.53 -22.92
C GLY A 243 0.42 -10.02 -22.66
N ALA A 244 1.45 -10.62 -23.24
CA ALA A 244 1.70 -12.06 -23.20
C ALA A 244 2.59 -12.51 -22.02
N ASN A 245 3.09 -11.57 -21.21
CA ASN A 245 3.96 -11.87 -20.07
C ASN A 245 3.17 -11.63 -18.78
N ASP A 246 3.15 -12.60 -17.87
CA ASP A 246 2.54 -12.46 -16.53
C ASP A 246 3.42 -11.58 -15.62
N ARG A 247 3.53 -10.31 -16.02
CA ARG A 247 4.31 -9.28 -15.33
C ARG A 247 3.39 -8.43 -14.47
N TYR A 248 3.72 -8.38 -13.18
CA TYR A 248 2.96 -7.63 -12.19
C TYR A 248 3.75 -6.42 -11.73
N TYR A 249 3.05 -5.30 -11.57
CA TYR A 249 3.62 -4.07 -11.06
C TYR A 249 2.95 -3.68 -9.75
N ILE A 250 3.77 -3.42 -8.74
CA ILE A 250 3.32 -2.81 -7.49
C ILE A 250 3.42 -1.29 -7.64
N ILE A 251 2.27 -0.62 -7.50
CA ILE A 251 2.16 0.83 -7.72
C ILE A 251 1.89 1.61 -6.43
N ASP A 252 1.53 0.91 -5.35
CA ASP A 252 1.26 1.48 -4.03
C ASP A 252 1.32 0.42 -2.91
N ILE A 253 1.68 0.85 -1.69
CA ILE A 253 1.53 0.10 -0.45
C ILE A 253 0.87 1.02 0.59
N ASN A 254 -0.24 0.58 1.17
CA ASN A 254 -0.98 1.38 2.14
C ASN A 254 -0.99 0.70 3.51
N TYR A 255 -0.52 1.41 4.54
CA TYR A 255 -0.63 0.98 5.93
C TYR A 255 -2.09 0.99 6.40
N PHE A 256 -2.50 -0.10 7.05
CA PHE A 256 -3.79 -0.26 7.71
C PHE A 256 -4.95 0.35 6.89
N PRO A 257 -5.22 -0.19 5.69
CA PRO A 257 -6.23 0.36 4.78
C PRO A 257 -7.65 0.13 5.30
N GLY A 258 -8.63 0.70 4.59
CA GLY A 258 -10.04 0.37 4.83
C GLY A 258 -10.34 -1.07 4.42
N TYR A 259 -10.64 -1.93 5.41
CA TYR A 259 -11.01 -3.33 5.20
C TYR A 259 -12.49 -3.57 4.93
N GLY A 260 -13.36 -2.56 5.08
CA GLY A 260 -14.82 -2.74 4.93
C GLY A 260 -15.28 -3.21 3.54
N LYS A 261 -14.42 -3.11 2.53
CA LYS A 261 -14.67 -3.61 1.16
C LYS A 261 -14.03 -4.99 0.90
N MET A 262 -13.34 -5.56 1.89
CA MET A 262 -12.70 -6.87 1.80
C MET A 262 -13.70 -7.95 2.26
N PRO A 263 -14.01 -8.96 1.43
CA PRO A 263 -14.89 -10.05 1.82
C PRO A 263 -14.38 -10.77 3.08
N GLY A 264 -15.28 -11.03 4.03
CA GLY A 264 -14.95 -11.79 5.24
C GLY A 264 -13.98 -11.08 6.21
N TYR A 265 -13.76 -9.77 6.08
CA TYR A 265 -12.75 -9.07 6.87
C TYR A 265 -12.89 -9.23 8.37
N GLU A 266 -14.12 -9.24 8.90
CA GLU A 266 -14.34 -9.39 10.34
C GLU A 266 -13.73 -10.68 10.88
N HIS A 267 -13.93 -11.80 10.18
CA HIS A 267 -13.43 -13.10 10.60
C HIS A 267 -11.91 -13.17 10.46
N ILE A 268 -11.37 -12.77 9.31
CA ILE A 268 -9.93 -12.77 9.05
C ILE A 268 -9.19 -11.92 10.07
N PHE A 269 -9.70 -10.71 10.34
CA PHE A 269 -9.08 -9.78 11.28
C PHE A 269 -9.17 -10.29 12.73
N THR A 270 -10.32 -10.84 13.13
CA THR A 270 -10.48 -11.43 14.47
C THR A 270 -9.58 -12.65 14.67
N ASP A 271 -9.47 -13.54 13.67
CA ASP A 271 -8.58 -14.71 13.72
C ASP A 271 -7.11 -14.30 13.79
N PHE A 272 -6.73 -13.25 13.05
CA PHE A 272 -5.39 -12.68 13.14
C PHE A 272 -5.09 -12.16 14.55
N LEU A 273 -5.95 -11.32 15.13
CA LEU A 273 -5.75 -10.81 16.49
C LEU A 273 -5.68 -11.96 17.51
N GLN A 274 -6.52 -12.98 17.36
CA GLN A 274 -6.47 -14.16 18.24
C GLN A 274 -5.14 -14.91 18.10
N SER A 275 -4.60 -15.04 16.89
CA SER A 275 -3.31 -15.71 16.67
C SER A 275 -2.14 -14.98 17.32
N LEU A 276 -2.19 -13.64 17.43
CA LEU A 276 -1.18 -12.87 18.16
C LEU A 276 -1.22 -13.18 19.66
N GLY A 277 -2.41 -13.26 20.25
CA GLY A 277 -2.59 -13.65 21.65
C GLY A 277 -2.11 -15.07 21.95
N GLN A 278 -2.38 -16.04 21.07
CA GLN A 278 -1.98 -17.45 21.27
C GLN A 278 -0.47 -17.68 21.17
N ASN A 279 0.21 -17.02 20.21
CA ASN A 279 1.67 -17.10 20.06
C ASN A 279 2.41 -16.61 21.32
N LYS A 280 1.82 -15.65 22.05
CA LYS A 280 2.31 -15.19 23.36
C LYS A 280 2.27 -16.29 24.41
N TYR A 281 1.13 -16.99 24.55
CA TYR A 281 1.01 -18.10 25.50
C TYR A 281 2.00 -19.23 25.22
N GLN A 282 2.21 -19.58 23.94
CA GLN A 282 3.18 -20.62 23.57
C GLN A 282 4.62 -20.22 23.86
N ARG A 283 5.01 -18.96 23.59
CA ARG A 283 6.35 -18.44 23.92
C ARG A 283 6.62 -18.42 25.42
N CYS A 284 5.63 -18.07 26.25
CA CYS A 284 5.74 -18.15 27.71
C CYS A 284 5.89 -19.59 28.22
N LEU A 285 5.27 -20.58 27.56
CA LEU A 285 5.38 -21.99 27.94
C LEU A 285 6.69 -22.65 27.49
N SER A 286 7.30 -22.19 26.39
CA SER A 286 8.57 -22.72 25.86
C SER A 286 9.82 -22.09 26.47
N GLY A 287 9.67 -21.06 27.31
CA GLY A 287 10.76 -20.31 27.96
C GLY A 287 10.94 -20.62 29.46
N GLY A 288 10.41 -21.75 29.93
CA GLY A 288 10.56 -22.24 31.32
C GLY A 288 11.64 -23.28 31.46
#